data_AF-A0AAE5A8Y1-F1
#
_entry.id   AF-A0AAE5A8Y1-F1
#
_cell.length_a   1.000
_cell.length_b   1.000
_cell.length_c   1.000
_cell.angle_alpha   90.00
_cell.angle_beta   90.00
_cell.angle_gamma   90.00
#
_symmetry.space_group_name_H-M   'P 1'
#
loop_
_entity.id
_entity.type
_entity.pdbx_description
1 polymer ?
#
loop_
_entity_poly.entity_id
_entity_poly.type
_entity_poly.pdbx_seq_one_letter_code
_entity_poly.pdbx_strand_id
1 'polypeptide(L)'
;MPVPEPGLREQITAVTNKAEAFHGYSEWLMIGGRLIGHNDPDHQERVVRFNELLANCAIYSTALDITDVANGLAAEGYPVDADDLATITPYIQHTIRRMGDLVLNLSPPEQAPVTRLDLEPRVLFGSRA
;
A
#
# COMPACT_ATOMS: atom_id res chain seq x y z
N MET A 1 28.65 16.54 17.71
CA MET A 1 27.90 17.02 16.53
C MET A 1 27.04 18.19 16.98
N PRO A 2 27.07 19.36 16.31
CA PRO A 2 26.22 20.49 16.68
C PRO A 2 24.74 20.15 16.47
N VAL A 3 23.87 20.60 17.38
CA VAL A 3 22.43 20.41 17.27
C VAL A 3 21.91 21.43 16.24
N PRO A 4 21.17 21.00 15.20
CA PRO A 4 20.64 21.91 14.18
C PRO A 4 19.68 22.95 14.78
N GLU A 5 19.64 24.16 14.22
CA GLU A 5 18.74 25.25 14.62
C GLU A 5 17.26 24.82 14.64
N PRO A 6 16.38 25.43 15.48
CA PRO A 6 14.98 25.02 15.63
C PRO A 6 14.21 24.87 14.31
N GLY A 7 14.29 25.86 13.41
CA GLY A 7 13.61 25.80 12.12
C GLY A 7 14.12 24.70 11.19
N LEU A 8 15.43 24.37 11.26
CA LEU A 8 16.00 23.26 10.51
C LEU A 8 15.50 21.91 11.05
N ARG A 9 15.31 21.79 12.36
CA ARG A 9 14.75 20.57 12.99
C ARG A 9 13.30 20.32 12.59
N GLU A 10 12.49 21.37 12.57
CA GLU A 10 11.09 21.28 12.13
C GLU A 10 11.00 20.82 10.68
N GLN A 11 11.81 21.41 9.80
CA GLN A 11 11.85 21.03 8.40
C GLN A 11 12.29 19.57 8.21
N ILE A 12 13.35 19.14 8.90
CA ILE A 12 13.81 17.73 8.87
C ILE A 12 12.68 16.80 9.31
N THR A 13 12.03 17.12 10.43
CA THR A 13 10.93 16.30 10.98
C THR A 13 9.77 16.21 9.98
N ALA A 14 9.37 17.32 9.37
CA ALA A 14 8.31 17.35 8.38
C ALA A 14 8.62 16.50 7.14
N VAL A 15 9.86 16.57 6.64
CA VAL A 15 10.30 15.76 5.49
C VAL A 15 10.35 14.28 5.85
N THR A 16 10.90 13.93 7.02
CA THR A 16 10.95 12.55 7.50
C THR A 16 9.57 11.95 7.65
N ASN A 17 8.64 12.64 8.32
CA ASN A 17 7.27 12.17 8.50
C ASN A 17 6.57 11.90 7.16
N LYS A 18 6.77 12.77 6.16
CA LYS A 18 6.22 12.58 4.81
C LYS A 18 6.79 11.34 4.12
N ALA A 19 8.10 11.12 4.24
CA ALA A 19 8.78 9.96 3.66
C ALA A 19 8.35 8.65 4.33
N GLU A 20 8.24 8.63 5.65
CA GLU A 20 7.77 7.46 6.41
C GLU A 20 6.32 7.12 6.08
N ALA A 21 5.44 8.13 6.01
CA ALA A 21 4.05 7.93 5.65
C ALA A 21 3.89 7.42 4.20
N PHE A 22 4.69 7.93 3.26
CA PHE A 22 4.74 7.39 1.89
C PHE A 22 5.21 5.93 1.87
N HIS A 23 6.25 5.59 2.64
CA HIS A 23 6.77 4.23 2.68
C HIS A 23 5.71 3.25 3.23
N GLY A 24 5.03 3.63 4.32
CA GLY A 24 3.93 2.82 4.87
C GLY A 24 2.77 2.67 3.89
N TYR A 25 2.43 3.71 3.13
CA TYR A 25 1.39 3.65 2.10
C TYR A 25 1.79 2.75 0.92
N SER A 26 3.02 2.87 0.44
CA SER A 26 3.59 2.03 -0.61
C SER A 26 3.63 0.56 -0.18
N GLU A 27 4.12 0.26 1.04
CA GLU A 27 4.12 -1.11 1.58
C GLU A 27 2.70 -1.67 1.68
N TRP A 28 1.72 -0.86 2.11
CA TRP A 28 0.32 -1.29 2.16
C TRP A 28 -0.25 -1.64 0.78
N LEU A 29 0.12 -0.89 -0.27
CA LEU A 29 -0.31 -1.17 -1.65
C LEU A 29 0.31 -2.45 -2.23
N MET A 30 1.43 -2.91 -1.69
CA MET A 30 2.16 -4.06 -2.22
C MET A 30 1.33 -5.37 -2.17
N ILE A 31 1.20 -6.01 -3.32
CA ILE A 31 0.53 -7.32 -3.46
C ILE A 31 1.59 -8.43 -3.45
N GLY A 32 1.34 -9.52 -2.71
CA GLY A 32 2.23 -10.70 -2.68
C GLY A 32 3.30 -10.72 -1.59
N GLY A 33 3.46 -9.63 -0.80
CA GLY A 33 4.40 -9.55 0.32
C GLY A 33 5.88 -9.63 -0.09
N ARG A 34 6.80 -9.52 0.89
CA ARG A 34 8.26 -9.65 0.71
C ARG A 34 8.74 -11.08 0.33
N LEU A 35 7.85 -11.97 -0.11
CA LEU A 35 8.22 -13.34 -0.46
C LEU A 35 8.60 -13.43 -1.94
N ILE A 36 9.73 -12.81 -2.29
CA ILE A 36 10.38 -13.08 -3.58
C ILE A 36 11.31 -14.27 -3.33
N GLY A 37 10.93 -15.46 -3.82
CA GLY A 37 11.69 -16.70 -3.70
C GLY A 37 13.08 -16.69 -4.34
N HIS A 38 13.57 -15.53 -4.78
CA HIS A 38 14.89 -15.31 -5.33
C HIS A 38 15.51 -14.05 -4.71
N ASN A 39 16.64 -14.24 -4.03
CA ASN A 39 17.47 -13.14 -3.51
C ASN A 39 18.29 -12.49 -4.65
N ASP A 40 17.61 -12.09 -5.72
CA ASP A 40 18.20 -11.40 -6.87
C ASP A 40 17.98 -9.88 -6.71
N PRO A 41 19.05 -9.09 -6.54
CA PRO A 41 18.97 -7.64 -6.40
C PRO A 41 18.21 -6.93 -7.53
N ASP A 42 18.38 -7.39 -8.78
CA ASP A 42 17.75 -6.76 -9.95
C ASP A 42 16.22 -6.93 -9.92
N HIS A 43 15.75 -8.08 -9.46
CA HIS A 43 14.33 -8.35 -9.30
C HIS A 43 13.73 -7.54 -8.14
N GLN A 44 14.45 -7.43 -7.02
CA GLN A 44 14.01 -6.64 -5.87
C GLN A 44 13.89 -5.15 -6.24
N GLU A 45 14.86 -4.60 -6.96
CA GLU A 45 14.80 -3.21 -7.42
C GLU A 45 13.60 -2.95 -8.33
N ARG A 46 13.30 -3.86 -9.25
CA ARG A 46 12.11 -3.74 -10.12
C ARG A 46 10.81 -3.74 -9.32
N VAL A 47 10.70 -4.59 -8.31
CA VAL A 47 9.51 -4.61 -7.44
C VAL A 47 9.37 -3.31 -6.67
N VAL A 48 10.44 -2.77 -6.11
CA VAL A 48 10.42 -1.48 -5.40
C VAL A 48 9.96 -0.36 -6.33
N ARG A 49 10.59 -0.22 -7.51
CA ARG A 49 10.25 0.83 -8.48
C ARG A 49 8.81 0.71 -8.99
N PHE A 50 8.33 -0.51 -9.23
CA PHE A 50 6.94 -0.75 -9.62
C PHE A 50 5.97 -0.33 -8.52
N ASN A 51 6.27 -0.68 -7.28
CA ASN A 51 5.43 -0.35 -6.13
C ASN A 51 5.37 1.17 -5.87
N GLU A 52 6.50 1.85 -6.02
CA GLU A 52 6.56 3.32 -5.96
C GLU A 52 5.72 3.98 -7.07
N LEU A 53 5.79 3.46 -8.31
CA LEU A 53 4.96 3.95 -9.41
C LEU A 53 3.47 3.76 -9.12
N LEU A 54 3.09 2.57 -8.66
CA LEU A 54 1.71 2.25 -8.27
C LEU A 54 1.21 3.21 -7.18
N ALA A 55 2.03 3.44 -6.15
CA ALA A 55 1.71 4.37 -5.07
C ALA A 55 1.48 5.80 -5.59
N ASN A 56 2.34 6.28 -6.48
CA ASN A 56 2.19 7.61 -7.09
C ASN A 56 0.90 7.72 -7.93
N CYS A 57 0.53 6.67 -8.67
CA CYS A 57 -0.74 6.65 -9.40
C CYS A 57 -1.96 6.70 -8.47
N ALA A 58 -1.93 5.95 -7.36
CA ALA A 58 -3.01 5.93 -6.39
C ALA A 58 -3.14 7.26 -5.62
N ILE A 59 -2.01 7.88 -5.28
CA ILE A 59 -1.93 9.23 -4.71
C ILE A 59 -2.56 10.25 -5.66
N TYR A 60 -2.23 10.20 -6.94
CA TYR A 60 -2.78 11.11 -7.94
C TYR A 60 -4.30 10.98 -8.05
N SER A 61 -4.82 9.76 -8.13
CA SER A 61 -6.28 9.52 -8.15
C SER A 61 -6.96 10.07 -6.90
N THR A 62 -6.40 9.81 -5.72
CA THR A 62 -6.96 10.29 -4.44
C THR A 62 -6.94 11.81 -4.36
N ALA A 63 -5.88 12.45 -4.88
CA ALA A 63 -5.78 13.91 -4.91
C ALA A 63 -6.83 14.54 -5.84
N LEU A 64 -7.15 13.90 -6.96
CA LEU A 64 -8.26 14.31 -7.83
C LEU A 64 -9.59 14.23 -7.07
N ASP A 65 -9.86 13.10 -6.38
CA ASP A 65 -11.10 12.92 -5.60
C ASP A 65 -11.24 14.00 -4.51
N ILE A 66 -10.16 14.29 -3.78
CA ILE A 66 -10.14 15.37 -2.76
C ILE A 66 -10.44 16.73 -3.42
N THR A 67 -9.85 17.00 -4.58
CA THR A 67 -10.03 18.26 -5.31
C THR A 67 -11.49 18.41 -5.77
N ASP A 68 -12.10 17.35 -6.29
CA ASP A 68 -13.49 17.35 -6.73
C ASP A 68 -14.46 17.61 -5.57
N VAL A 69 -14.24 16.96 -4.42
CA VAL A 69 -15.04 17.20 -3.21
C VAL A 69 -14.88 18.63 -2.70
N ALA A 70 -13.64 19.16 -2.66
CA ALA A 70 -13.38 20.53 -2.23
C ALA A 70 -14.08 21.56 -3.14
N ASN A 71 -14.02 21.35 -4.46
CA ASN A 71 -14.72 22.20 -5.42
C ASN A 71 -16.25 22.12 -5.26
N GLY A 72 -16.80 20.94 -4.98
CA GLY A 72 -18.22 20.75 -4.69
C GLY A 72 -18.67 21.55 -3.47
N LEU A 73 -17.93 21.46 -2.36
CA LEU A 73 -18.20 22.22 -1.14
C LEU A 73 -18.18 23.74 -1.39
N ALA A 74 -17.18 24.22 -2.13
CA ALA A 74 -17.09 25.64 -2.49
C ALA A 74 -18.28 26.09 -3.35
N ALA A 75 -18.74 25.26 -4.29
CA ALA A 75 -19.90 25.57 -5.13
C ALA A 75 -21.22 25.61 -4.34
N GLU A 76 -21.33 24.82 -3.26
CA GLU A 76 -22.45 24.83 -2.32
C GLU A 76 -22.41 26.02 -1.34
N GLY A 77 -21.34 26.82 -1.37
CA GLY A 77 -21.15 28.00 -0.52
C GLY A 77 -20.51 27.70 0.84
N TYR A 78 -19.98 26.49 1.04
CA TYR A 78 -19.18 26.18 2.23
C TYR A 78 -17.77 26.78 2.08
N PRO A 79 -17.20 27.38 3.15
CA PRO A 79 -15.84 27.87 3.12
C PRO A 79 -14.86 26.69 3.07
N VAL A 80 -13.90 26.75 2.14
CA VAL A 80 -12.81 25.78 2.01
C VAL A 80 -11.49 26.53 2.20
N ASP A 81 -10.81 26.31 3.32
CA ASP A 81 -9.51 26.90 3.62
C ASP A 81 -8.39 26.09 2.96
N ALA A 82 -7.47 26.79 2.29
CA ALA A 82 -6.29 26.17 1.69
C ALA A 82 -5.33 25.62 2.75
N ASP A 83 -5.25 26.25 3.92
CA ASP A 83 -4.42 25.77 5.02
C ASP A 83 -4.98 24.45 5.59
N ASP A 84 -6.31 24.31 5.67
CA ASP A 84 -6.96 23.06 6.08
C ASP A 84 -6.71 21.96 5.05
N LEU A 85 -6.87 22.25 3.75
CA LEU A 85 -6.58 21.30 2.67
C LEU A 85 -5.12 20.83 2.69
N ALA A 86 -4.17 21.72 3.02
CA ALA A 86 -2.76 21.39 3.11
C ALA A 86 -2.43 20.38 4.22
N THR A 87 -3.33 20.19 5.20
CA THR A 87 -3.19 19.15 6.24
C THR A 87 -3.63 17.76 5.76
N ILE A 88 -4.38 17.68 4.67
CA ILE A 88 -4.90 16.43 4.13
C ILE A 88 -3.80 15.74 3.32
N THR A 89 -3.52 14.49 3.68
CA THR A 89 -2.56 13.67 2.96
C THR A 89 -3.28 12.64 2.08
N PRO A 90 -2.92 12.50 0.79
CA PRO A 90 -3.59 11.60 -0.15
C PRO A 90 -3.27 10.10 0.07
N TYR A 91 -2.74 9.72 1.24
CA TYR A 91 -2.43 8.33 1.61
C TYR A 91 -3.66 7.61 2.17
N ILE A 92 -4.80 7.81 1.52
CA ILE A 92 -6.10 7.28 1.95
C ILE A 92 -6.23 5.84 1.45
N GLN A 93 -6.39 4.89 2.36
CA GLN A 93 -6.42 3.45 2.04
C GLN A 93 -7.83 2.94 1.76
N HIS A 94 -8.85 3.48 2.44
CA HIS A 94 -10.21 2.92 2.43
C HIS A 94 -10.98 3.16 1.12
N THR A 95 -10.51 4.08 0.27
CA THR A 95 -11.08 4.36 -1.05
C THR A 95 -10.55 3.41 -2.13
N ILE A 96 -9.47 2.67 -1.85
CA ILE A 96 -8.77 1.85 -2.84
C ILE A 96 -9.18 0.38 -2.71
N ARG A 97 -9.79 -0.15 -3.78
CA ARG A 97 -10.03 -1.59 -3.93
C ARG A 97 -8.73 -2.31 -4.31
N ARG A 98 -7.85 -2.52 -3.32
CA ARG A 98 -6.49 -3.07 -3.51
C ARG A 98 -6.45 -4.41 -4.23
N MET A 99 -7.47 -5.26 -4.04
CA MET A 99 -7.57 -6.58 -4.68
C MET A 99 -8.62 -6.62 -5.81
N GLY A 100 -9.12 -5.47 -6.25
CA GLY A 100 -10.24 -5.41 -7.20
C GLY A 100 -11.54 -5.93 -6.59
N ASP A 101 -12.43 -6.40 -7.46
CA ASP A 101 -13.74 -6.90 -7.07
C ASP A 101 -13.69 -8.39 -6.72
N LEU A 102 -14.01 -8.72 -5.46
CA LEU A 102 -14.17 -10.11 -5.02
C LEU A 102 -15.59 -10.58 -5.34
N VAL A 103 -15.75 -11.23 -6.49
CA VAL A 103 -17.01 -11.90 -6.85
C VAL A 103 -16.99 -13.34 -6.36
N LEU A 104 -17.80 -13.66 -5.35
CA LEU A 104 -17.94 -15.02 -4.84
C LEU A 104 -18.77 -15.85 -5.82
N ASN A 105 -18.14 -16.81 -6.50
CA ASN A 105 -18.86 -17.85 -7.22
C ASN A 105 -19.30 -18.94 -6.24
N LEU A 106 -20.59 -18.98 -5.93
CA LEU A 106 -21.19 -19.99 -5.04
C LEU A 106 -21.70 -21.23 -5.80
N SER A 107 -21.48 -21.30 -7.11
CA SER A 107 -21.84 -22.48 -7.91
C SER A 107 -21.03 -23.68 -7.43
N PRO A 108 -21.66 -24.86 -7.25
CA PRO A 108 -20.92 -26.07 -6.91
C PRO A 108 -19.83 -26.33 -7.96
N PRO A 109 -18.60 -26.68 -7.56
CA PRO A 109 -17.57 -27.04 -8.52
C PRO A 109 -18.00 -28.28 -9.30
N GLU A 110 -17.72 -28.32 -10.61
CA GLU A 110 -18.05 -29.47 -11.47
C GLU A 110 -17.36 -30.77 -11.00
N GLN A 111 -16.27 -30.64 -10.25
CA GLN A 111 -15.53 -31.75 -9.66
C GLN A 111 -15.32 -31.50 -8.17
N ALA A 112 -15.68 -32.48 -7.34
CA ALA A 112 -15.32 -32.46 -5.94
C ALA A 112 -13.78 -32.58 -5.83
N PRO A 113 -13.08 -31.64 -5.16
CA PRO A 113 -11.65 -31.76 -4.97
C PRO A 113 -11.33 -33.03 -4.20
N VAL A 114 -10.35 -33.79 -4.67
CA VAL A 114 -9.83 -34.95 -3.92
C VAL A 114 -9.06 -34.41 -2.72
N THR A 115 -9.68 -34.45 -1.54
CA THR A 115 -9.11 -33.96 -0.28
C THR A 115 -8.28 -35.01 0.47
N ARG A 116 -8.06 -36.18 -0.13
CA ARG A 116 -7.23 -37.23 0.46
C ARG A 116 -5.76 -36.92 0.20
N LEU A 117 -5.08 -36.49 1.27
CA LEU A 117 -3.64 -36.29 1.31
C LEU A 117 -2.99 -37.56 1.90
N ASP A 118 -2.63 -38.51 1.04
CA ASP A 118 -1.98 -39.77 1.42
C ASP A 118 -0.47 -39.55 1.64
N LEU A 119 -0.11 -38.95 2.78
CA LEU A 119 1.28 -38.78 3.17
C LEU A 119 1.77 -39.97 3.99
N GLU A 120 2.77 -40.67 3.47
CA GLU A 120 3.51 -41.68 4.23
C GLU A 120 4.29 -41.00 5.39
N PRO A 121 4.18 -41.49 6.64
CA PRO A 121 4.80 -40.85 7.83
C PRO A 121 6.32 -40.63 7.71
N ARG A 122 7.00 -41.42 6.88
CA ARG A 122 8.45 -41.35 6.64
C ARG A 122 8.90 -40.12 5.85
N VAL A 123 7.98 -39.43 5.16
CA VAL A 123 8.29 -38.27 4.31
C VAL A 123 8.28 -36.96 5.12
N LEU A 124 7.55 -36.91 6.24
CA LEU A 124 7.37 -35.69 7.03
C LEU A 124 8.52 -35.39 7.99
N PHE A 125 9.25 -36.41 8.43
CA PHE A 125 10.38 -36.25 9.33
C PHE A 125 11.52 -37.16 8.88
N GLY A 126 12.43 -36.63 8.06
CA GLY A 126 13.69 -37.30 7.78
C GLY A 126 14.40 -37.59 9.11
N SER A 127 14.65 -38.86 9.39
CA SER A 127 15.47 -39.29 10.53
C SER A 127 16.86 -38.66 10.35
N ARG A 128 17.17 -37.64 11.15
CA ARG A 128 18.55 -37.22 11.41
C ARG A 128 19.18 -38.32 12.28
N ALA A 129 20.03 -39.13 11.66
CA ALA A 129 21.07 -39.87 12.36
C ALA A 129 22.31 -38.99 12.50
#